data_AF-A0A0J7KSW9-F1
#
_entry.id   AF-A0A0J7KSW9-F1
#
_cell.length_a   1.000
_cell.length_b   1.000
_cell.length_c   1.000
_cell.angle_alpha   90.00
_cell.angle_beta   90.00
_cell.angle_gamma   90.00
#
_symmetry.space_group_name_H-M   'P 1'
#
loop_
_entity.id
_entity.type
_entity.pdbx_description
1 polymer ?
#
loop_
_entity_poly.entity_id
_entity_poly.type
_entity_poly.pdbx_seq_one_letter_code
_entity_poly.pdbx_strand_id
1 'polypeptide(L)'
;MQKQYRIANFKVLLLSMLGMGILVIVLVYFAQKFSYTVNQTYFLIFGLSLLTLMMFYINLKFTKLVSFNVVKNTININESRNIEIEEGDVIDYNFYLLTHKTMGHLLRINTKNKEYVYWIVWVSLQKITEEEVSNIKNLQKEVTEVLKGKKIKKGIDYCILFVSWLPFILLALGLLTLLFGLFYVFSL
;
A
#
# COMPACT_ATOMS: atom_id res chain seq x y z
N MET A 1 16.35 -1.22 22.26
CA MET A 1 16.37 -1.56 20.82
C MET A 1 15.67 -0.45 20.04
N GLN A 2 16.28 0.08 18.99
CA GLN A 2 15.59 1.03 18.10
C GLN A 2 14.48 0.29 17.34
N LYS A 3 13.25 0.81 17.39
CA LYS A 3 12.10 0.23 16.68
C LYS A 3 12.29 0.45 15.18
N GLN A 4 12.21 -0.62 14.41
CA GLN A 4 12.34 -0.58 12.95
C GLN A 4 10.98 -0.81 12.30
N TYR A 5 10.72 -0.05 11.26
CA TYR A 5 9.51 -0.09 10.47
C TYR A 5 9.89 -0.39 9.02
N ARG A 6 9.09 -1.21 8.34
CA ARG A 6 9.29 -1.44 6.91
C ARG A 6 8.55 -0.37 6.12
N ILE A 7 9.26 0.33 5.25
CA ILE A 7 8.71 1.33 4.35
C ILE A 7 8.65 0.73 2.95
N ALA A 8 7.45 0.75 2.37
CA ALA A 8 7.23 0.41 0.97
C ALA A 8 7.54 1.63 0.08
N ASN A 9 8.24 1.41 -1.01
CA ASN A 9 8.48 2.47 -2.00
C ASN A 9 7.22 2.66 -2.86
N PHE A 10 6.43 3.68 -2.52
CA PHE A 10 5.17 3.98 -3.19
C PHE A 10 5.30 4.14 -4.71
N LYS A 11 6.37 4.78 -5.19
CA LYS A 11 6.60 4.97 -6.65
C LYS A 11 6.82 3.63 -7.36
N VAL A 12 7.64 2.77 -6.78
CA VAL A 12 7.93 1.45 -7.36
C VAL A 12 6.67 0.59 -7.35
N LEU A 13 5.89 0.64 -6.27
CA LEU A 13 4.66 -0.15 -6.17
C LEU A 13 3.61 0.33 -7.17
N LEU A 14 3.43 1.64 -7.34
CA LEU A 14 2.51 2.19 -8.34
C LEU A 14 2.94 1.78 -9.77
N LEU A 15 4.24 1.90 -10.08
CA LEU A 15 4.76 1.55 -11.38
C LEU A 15 4.65 0.05 -11.65
N SER A 16 4.90 -0.79 -10.64
CA SER A 16 4.75 -2.23 -10.75
C SER A 16 3.28 -2.60 -10.96
N MET A 17 2.33 -2.01 -10.23
CA MET A 17 0.89 -2.20 -10.46
C MET A 17 0.46 -1.88 -11.90
N LEU A 18 0.93 -0.75 -12.46
CA LEU A 18 0.64 -0.38 -13.85
C LEU A 18 1.24 -1.39 -14.84
N GLY A 19 2.51 -1.78 -14.63
CA GLY A 19 3.17 -2.80 -15.44
C GLY A 19 2.42 -4.15 -15.41
N MET A 20 1.92 -4.54 -14.23
CA MET A 20 1.12 -5.77 -14.11
C MET A 20 -0.20 -5.67 -14.86
N GLY A 21 -0.87 -4.52 -14.85
CA GLY A 21 -2.10 -4.32 -15.62
C GLY A 21 -1.89 -4.62 -17.11
N ILE A 22 -0.79 -4.11 -17.67
CA ILE A 22 -0.41 -4.38 -19.06
C ILE A 22 -0.13 -5.88 -19.27
N LEU A 23 0.63 -6.52 -18.37
CA LEU A 23 0.94 -7.94 -18.48
C LEU A 23 -0.30 -8.82 -18.38
N VAL A 24 -1.27 -8.47 -17.53
CA VAL A 24 -2.56 -9.17 -17.42
C VAL A 24 -3.35 -9.07 -18.72
N ILE A 25 -3.40 -7.89 -19.36
CA ILE A 25 -4.07 -7.71 -20.66
C ILE A 25 -3.44 -8.61 -21.72
N VAL A 26 -2.10 -8.65 -21.78
CA VAL A 26 -1.36 -9.53 -22.70
C VAL A 26 -1.66 -11.00 -22.41
N LEU A 27 -1.70 -11.39 -21.14
CA LEU A 27 -2.03 -12.75 -20.71
C LEU A 27 -3.43 -13.17 -21.16
N VAL A 28 -4.41 -12.30 -20.96
CA VAL A 28 -5.80 -12.54 -21.41
C VAL A 28 -5.87 -12.62 -22.93
N TYR A 29 -5.17 -11.76 -23.65
CA TYR A 29 -5.12 -11.80 -25.12
C TYR A 29 -4.59 -13.15 -25.63
N PHE A 30 -3.52 -13.68 -25.04
CA PHE A 30 -3.00 -15.00 -25.40
C PHE A 30 -3.92 -16.13 -24.95
N ALA A 31 -4.55 -16.01 -23.78
CA ALA A 31 -5.50 -17.00 -23.29
C ALA A 31 -6.65 -17.20 -24.29
N GLN A 32 -7.16 -16.13 -24.90
CA GLN A 32 -8.23 -16.21 -25.90
C GLN A 32 -7.87 -16.99 -27.17
N LYS A 33 -6.58 -17.27 -27.44
CA LYS A 33 -6.14 -18.04 -28.61
C LYS A 33 -6.28 -19.55 -28.43
N PHE A 34 -6.46 -20.05 -27.21
CA PHE A 34 -6.67 -21.48 -27.00
C PHE A 34 -8.14 -21.86 -27.28
N SER A 35 -8.36 -22.94 -28.02
CA SER A 35 -9.73 -23.36 -28.40
C SER A 35 -10.53 -23.96 -27.23
N TYR A 36 -9.87 -24.60 -26.27
CA TYR A 36 -10.52 -25.26 -25.14
C TYR A 36 -10.48 -24.40 -23.88
N THR A 37 -11.64 -24.16 -23.28
CA THR A 37 -11.83 -23.35 -22.06
C THR A 37 -11.00 -23.87 -20.88
N VAL A 38 -10.80 -25.19 -20.79
CA VAL A 38 -9.94 -25.82 -19.77
C VAL A 38 -8.49 -25.36 -19.92
N ASN A 39 -7.95 -25.36 -21.13
CA ASN A 39 -6.57 -24.94 -21.40
C ASN A 39 -6.40 -23.43 -21.17
N GLN A 40 -7.40 -22.63 -21.55
CA GLN A 40 -7.43 -21.19 -21.25
C GLN A 40 -7.31 -20.95 -19.73
N THR A 41 -8.07 -21.71 -18.95
CA THR A 41 -8.11 -21.59 -17.49
C THR A 41 -6.76 -21.95 -16.86
N TYR A 42 -6.16 -23.09 -17.25
CA TYR A 42 -4.85 -23.48 -16.74
C TYR A 42 -3.75 -22.49 -17.12
N PHE A 43 -3.76 -21.97 -18.34
CA PHE A 43 -2.82 -20.95 -18.78
C PHE A 43 -2.96 -19.66 -17.96
N LEU A 44 -4.18 -19.18 -17.75
CA LEU A 44 -4.44 -18.00 -16.93
C LEU A 44 -4.00 -18.20 -15.48
N ILE A 45 -4.33 -19.33 -14.86
CA ILE A 45 -3.91 -19.64 -13.48
C ILE A 45 -2.38 -19.63 -13.37
N PHE A 46 -1.69 -20.31 -14.27
CA PHE A 46 -0.23 -20.35 -14.27
C PHE A 46 0.38 -18.97 -14.47
N GLY A 47 -0.09 -18.22 -15.47
CA GLY A 47 0.39 -16.87 -15.76
C GLY A 47 0.15 -15.89 -14.62
N LEU A 48 -1.06 -15.86 -14.06
CA LEU A 48 -1.40 -15.01 -12.92
C LEU A 48 -0.59 -15.37 -11.66
N SER A 49 -0.28 -16.66 -11.46
CA SER A 49 0.57 -17.10 -10.35
C SER A 49 2.01 -16.59 -10.51
N LEU A 50 2.58 -16.68 -11.71
CA LEU A 50 3.91 -16.14 -12.02
C LEU A 50 3.96 -14.63 -11.82
N LEU A 51 2.93 -13.94 -12.32
CA LEU A 51 2.76 -12.50 -12.14
C LEU A 51 2.70 -12.11 -10.65
N THR A 52 1.98 -12.88 -9.84
CA THR A 52 1.89 -12.65 -8.38
C THR A 52 3.25 -12.82 -7.71
N LEU A 53 4.02 -13.86 -8.07
CA LEU A 53 5.37 -14.07 -7.57
C LEU A 53 6.32 -12.92 -7.94
N MET A 54 6.26 -12.42 -9.18
CA MET A 54 7.03 -11.26 -9.61
C MET A 54 6.71 -10.02 -8.78
N MET A 55 5.42 -9.76 -8.54
CA MET A 55 5.00 -8.63 -7.70
C MET A 55 5.48 -8.75 -6.26
N PHE A 56 5.38 -9.94 -5.69
CA PHE A 56 5.90 -10.20 -4.36
C PHE A 56 7.41 -9.93 -4.29
N TYR A 57 8.18 -10.43 -5.27
CA TYR A 57 9.62 -10.22 -5.34
C TYR A 57 10.00 -8.74 -5.50
N ILE A 58 9.33 -8.01 -6.39
CA ILE A 58 9.54 -6.56 -6.57
C ILE A 58 9.28 -5.84 -5.25
N ASN A 59 8.14 -6.10 -4.60
CA ASN A 59 7.80 -5.44 -3.34
C ASN A 59 8.83 -5.73 -2.25
N LEU A 60 9.32 -6.97 -2.11
CA LEU A 60 10.39 -7.28 -1.17
C LEU A 60 11.66 -6.51 -1.45
N LYS A 61 12.13 -6.54 -2.70
CA LYS A 61 13.40 -5.92 -3.12
C LYS A 61 13.43 -4.41 -2.90
N PHE A 62 12.28 -3.74 -3.03
CA PHE A 62 12.19 -2.28 -2.94
C PHE A 62 11.62 -1.76 -1.62
N THR A 63 11.36 -2.64 -0.65
CA THR A 63 11.09 -2.22 0.73
C THR A 63 12.39 -1.93 1.48
N LYS A 64 12.33 -0.99 2.43
CA LYS A 64 13.46 -0.62 3.27
C LYS A 64 13.07 -0.65 4.74
N LEU A 65 14.03 -0.90 5.62
CA LEU A 65 13.84 -0.73 7.06
C LEU A 65 14.26 0.68 7.45
N VAL A 66 13.41 1.36 8.21
CA VAL A 66 13.60 2.74 8.67
C VAL A 66 13.27 2.79 10.15
N SER A 67 14.06 3.49 10.95
CA SER A 67 13.72 3.77 12.34
C SER A 67 13.25 5.20 12.51
N PHE A 68 12.20 5.36 13.31
CA PHE A 68 11.67 6.65 13.72
C PHE A 68 12.01 6.84 15.19
N ASN A 69 12.60 7.97 15.51
CA ASN A 69 12.88 8.39 16.87
C ASN A 69 12.29 9.79 17.07
N VAL A 70 11.23 9.87 17.86
CA VAL A 70 10.54 11.13 18.13
C VAL A 70 11.06 11.68 19.45
N VAL A 71 11.75 12.81 19.41
CA VAL A 71 12.38 13.44 20.59
C VAL A 71 11.87 14.87 20.74
N LYS A 72 11.05 15.10 21.77
CA LYS A 72 10.44 16.39 22.13
C LYS A 72 9.76 17.08 20.95
N ASN A 73 10.49 17.89 20.19
CA ASN A 73 9.97 18.70 19.08
C ASN A 73 10.61 18.30 17.74
N THR A 74 11.31 17.17 17.68
CA THR A 74 12.01 16.69 16.49
C THR A 74 11.60 15.26 16.18
N ILE A 75 11.42 14.98 14.90
CA ILE A 75 11.21 13.64 14.38
C ILE A 75 12.47 13.26 13.61
N ASN A 76 13.25 12.35 14.19
CA ASN A 76 14.45 11.81 13.58
C ASN A 76 14.12 10.53 12.84
N ILE A 77 14.29 10.55 11.53
CA ILE A 77 14.06 9.43 10.63
C ILE A 77 15.41 8.96 10.15
N ASN A 78 15.86 7.82 10.66
CA ASN A 78 17.10 7.20 10.22
C ASN A 78 16.80 6.32 8.99
N GLU A 79 16.91 6.94 7.82
CA GLU A 79 17.05 6.24 6.55
C GLU A 79 18.54 6.03 6.24
N SER A 80 18.90 5.59 5.02
CA SER A 80 20.28 5.60 4.54
C SER A 80 21.02 6.95 4.77
N ARG A 81 20.26 8.03 5.03
CA ARG A 81 20.72 9.28 5.66
C ARG A 81 19.75 9.63 6.81
N ASN A 82 20.29 10.23 7.88
CA ASN A 82 19.45 10.80 8.95
C ASN A 82 18.71 12.03 8.43
N ILE A 83 17.38 12.01 8.55
CA ILE A 83 16.50 13.14 8.26
C ILE A 83 15.95 13.62 9.60
N GLU A 84 16.24 14.86 9.95
CA GLU A 84 15.70 15.51 11.14
C GLU A 84 14.59 16.47 10.69
N ILE A 85 13.41 16.33 11.28
CA ILE A 85 12.26 17.19 11.01
C ILE A 85 11.88 17.90 12.31
N GLU A 86 12.16 19.19 12.37
CA GLU A 86 11.71 20.03 13.47
C GLU A 86 10.22 20.37 13.35
N GLU A 87 9.51 20.38 14.47
CA GLU A 87 8.10 20.76 14.54
C GLU A 87 7.86 22.12 13.88
N GLY A 88 8.73 23.11 14.12
CA GLY A 88 8.62 24.47 13.58
C GLY A 88 8.63 24.56 12.05
N ASP A 89 9.13 23.53 11.38
CA ASP A 89 9.17 23.46 9.91
C ASP A 89 8.01 22.69 9.30
N VAL A 90 7.25 21.95 10.11
CA VAL A 90 6.07 21.24 9.65
C VAL A 90 4.93 22.24 9.43
N ILE A 91 4.43 22.27 8.20
CA ILE A 91 3.21 23.02 7.82
C ILE A 91 2.00 22.18 8.21
N ASP A 92 1.98 20.92 7.78
CA ASP A 92 0.88 20.00 8.01
C ASP A 92 1.34 18.55 7.97
N TYR A 93 0.57 17.67 8.59
CA TYR A 93 0.81 16.23 8.54
C TYR A 93 -0.50 15.44 8.53
N ASN A 94 -0.38 14.17 8.14
CA ASN A 94 -1.45 13.20 8.31
C ASN A 94 -0.87 11.80 8.54
N PHE A 95 -1.52 11.03 9.40
CA PHE A 95 -1.14 9.65 9.71
C PHE A 95 -2.41 8.82 9.82
N TYR A 96 -2.60 7.90 8.89
CA TYR A 96 -3.81 7.09 8.80
C TYR A 96 -3.53 5.67 8.34
N LEU A 97 -4.42 4.76 8.74
CA LEU A 97 -4.48 3.40 8.22
C LEU A 97 -5.10 3.42 6.81
N LEU A 98 -4.54 2.66 5.89
CA LEU A 98 -5.16 2.43 4.57
C LEU A 98 -6.43 1.57 4.72
N THR A 99 -7.17 1.36 3.64
CA THR A 99 -8.49 0.70 3.67
C THR A 99 -8.55 -0.59 4.48
N HIS A 100 -7.49 -1.40 4.46
CA HIS A 100 -7.43 -2.65 5.20
C HIS A 100 -6.18 -2.72 6.09
N LYS A 101 -6.31 -3.38 7.26
CA LYS A 101 -5.20 -3.51 8.22
C LYS A 101 -3.93 -4.07 7.59
N THR A 102 -4.05 -5.03 6.67
CA THR A 102 -2.89 -5.65 6.00
C THR A 102 -2.16 -4.71 5.04
N MET A 103 -2.80 -3.63 4.58
CA MET A 103 -2.16 -2.64 3.68
C MET A 103 -1.21 -1.70 4.43
N GLY A 104 -1.28 -1.65 5.77
CA GLY A 104 -0.42 -0.80 6.58
C GLY A 104 -0.93 0.63 6.69
N HIS A 105 -0.02 1.54 7.03
CA HIS A 105 -0.34 2.94 7.32
C HIS A 105 0.44 3.89 6.42
N LEU A 106 -0.13 5.06 6.18
CA LEU A 106 0.55 6.16 5.52
C LEU A 106 0.84 7.27 6.53
N LEU A 107 2.08 7.74 6.55
CA LEU A 107 2.51 8.94 7.24
C LEU A 107 2.99 9.96 6.20
N ARG A 108 2.30 11.10 6.14
CA ARG A 108 2.69 12.26 5.33
C ARG A 108 3.09 13.39 6.26
N ILE A 109 4.26 13.97 6.03
CA ILE A 109 4.74 15.15 6.73
C ILE A 109 5.15 16.18 5.68
N ASN A 110 4.44 17.30 5.64
CA ASN A 110 4.73 18.40 4.75
C ASN A 110 5.51 19.48 5.50
N THR A 111 6.75 19.73 5.10
CA THR A 111 7.57 20.80 5.67
C THR A 111 7.66 21.99 4.72
N LYS A 112 8.24 23.10 5.19
CA LYS A 112 8.52 24.28 4.34
C LYS A 112 9.33 23.96 3.09
N ASN A 113 10.23 22.99 3.18
CA ASN A 113 11.20 22.68 2.12
C ASN A 113 10.81 21.46 1.29
N LYS A 114 10.14 20.48 1.90
CA LYS A 114 9.91 19.18 1.27
C LYS A 114 8.73 18.43 1.88
N GLU A 115 8.08 17.64 1.04
CA GLU A 115 7.09 16.66 1.47
C GLU A 115 7.75 15.28 1.66
N TYR A 116 7.47 14.67 2.81
CA TYR A 116 7.87 13.31 3.14
C TYR A 116 6.65 12.41 3.21
N VAL A 117 6.68 11.30 2.47
CA VAL A 117 5.60 10.32 2.41
C VAL A 117 6.17 8.94 2.70
N TYR A 118 5.73 8.35 3.82
CA TYR A 118 6.14 7.04 4.29
C TYR A 118 4.95 6.09 4.29
N TRP A 119 5.03 5.06 3.45
CA TRP A 119 4.10 3.94 3.51
C TRP A 119 4.68 2.86 4.43
N ILE A 120 4.21 2.86 5.66
CA ILE A 120 4.62 1.94 6.72
C ILE A 120 3.84 0.63 6.56
N VAL A 121 4.55 -0.43 6.19
CA VAL A 121 4.02 -1.79 6.07
C VAL A 121 4.58 -2.68 7.19
N TRP A 122 3.96 -3.85 7.35
CA TRP A 122 4.36 -4.83 8.36
C TRP A 122 5.74 -5.41 8.06
N VAL A 123 6.54 -5.63 9.11
CA VAL A 123 7.89 -6.20 9.01
C VAL A 123 7.77 -7.70 8.77
N SER A 124 6.88 -8.36 9.51
CA SER A 124 6.51 -9.75 9.30
C SER A 124 5.58 -9.88 8.09
N LEU A 125 5.98 -10.73 7.13
CA LEU A 125 5.19 -11.03 5.93
C LEU A 125 4.22 -12.19 6.16
N GLN A 126 4.45 -13.00 7.20
CA GLN A 126 3.64 -14.20 7.48
C GLN A 126 2.40 -13.86 8.30
N LYS A 127 2.59 -13.06 9.36
CA LYS A 127 1.52 -12.69 10.28
C LYS A 127 1.87 -11.38 10.98
N ILE A 128 0.88 -10.49 11.02
CA ILE A 128 0.95 -9.25 11.80
C ILE A 128 0.96 -9.61 13.27
N THR A 129 2.00 -9.19 13.99
CA THR A 129 2.10 -9.44 15.44
C THR A 129 1.45 -8.30 16.24
N GLU A 130 1.02 -8.61 17.47
CA GLU A 130 0.49 -7.58 18.38
C GLU A 130 1.54 -6.52 18.73
N GLU A 131 2.81 -6.92 18.78
CA GLU A 131 3.94 -6.02 19.00
C GLU A 131 4.06 -4.99 17.85
N GLU A 132 3.98 -5.43 16.60
CA GLU A 132 3.99 -4.52 15.44
C GLU A 132 2.83 -3.53 15.47
N VAL A 133 1.63 -4.01 15.82
CA VAL A 133 0.44 -3.16 15.96
C VAL A 133 0.64 -2.14 17.07
N SER A 134 1.17 -2.56 18.22
CA SER A 134 1.48 -1.67 19.34
C SER A 134 2.53 -0.64 18.95
N ASN A 135 3.59 -1.04 18.26
CA ASN A 135 4.66 -0.17 17.81
C ASN A 135 4.15 0.93 16.87
N ILE A 136 3.34 0.59 15.86
CA ILE A 136 2.77 1.60 14.96
C ILE A 136 1.81 2.54 15.70
N LYS A 137 0.98 2.02 16.61
CA LYS A 137 0.09 2.88 17.43
C LYS A 137 0.89 3.85 18.29
N ASN A 138 1.99 3.39 18.88
CA ASN A 138 2.87 4.24 19.69
C ASN A 138 3.53 5.31 18.82
N LEU A 139 4.06 4.94 17.65
CA LEU A 139 4.60 5.91 16.70
C LEU A 139 3.55 6.95 16.29
N GLN A 140 2.32 6.52 16.02
CA GLN A 140 1.24 7.43 15.65
C GLN A 140 0.91 8.41 16.78
N LYS A 141 0.89 7.94 18.04
CA LYS A 141 0.71 8.79 19.22
C LYS A 141 1.84 9.80 19.36
N GLU A 142 3.09 9.33 19.33
CA GLU A 142 4.30 10.17 19.45
C GLU A 142 4.31 11.27 18.38
N VAL A 143 4.07 10.92 17.11
CA VAL A 143 3.98 11.92 16.02
C VAL A 143 2.81 12.88 16.21
N THR A 144 1.67 12.39 16.70
CA THR A 144 0.48 13.23 16.93
C THR A 144 0.69 14.23 18.06
N GLU A 145 1.42 13.83 19.11
CA GLU A 145 1.77 14.68 20.25
C GLU A 145 2.76 15.77 19.84
N VAL A 146 3.79 15.42 19.07
CA VAL A 146 4.80 16.40 18.61
C VAL A 146 4.23 17.37 17.58
N LEU A 147 3.36 16.91 16.67
CA LEU A 147 2.79 17.76 15.61
C LEU A 147 1.38 18.25 15.94
N LYS A 148 1.07 18.43 17.22
CA LYS A 148 -0.29 18.73 17.69
C LYS A 148 -0.85 19.98 17.00
N GLY A 149 -2.10 19.89 16.54
CA GLY A 149 -2.79 20.99 15.85
C GLY A 149 -2.46 21.17 14.37
N LYS A 150 -1.49 20.43 13.82
CA LYS A 150 -1.09 20.51 12.39
C LYS A 150 -1.71 19.41 11.52
N LYS A 151 -2.67 18.66 12.04
CA LYS A 151 -3.25 17.51 11.35
C LYS A 151 -4.26 17.96 10.30
N ILE A 152 -3.93 17.81 9.02
CA ILE A 152 -4.78 18.25 7.90
C ILE A 152 -4.84 17.16 6.84
N LYS A 153 -6.06 16.78 6.43
CA LYS A 153 -6.27 15.93 5.26
C LYS A 153 -6.27 16.79 3.98
N LYS A 154 -5.50 16.41 2.97
CA LYS A 154 -5.50 17.05 1.64
C LYS A 154 -6.12 16.12 0.60
N GLY A 155 -6.41 16.66 -0.59
CA GLY A 155 -6.91 15.92 -1.74
C GLY A 155 -6.10 14.66 -2.05
N ILE A 156 -4.76 14.73 -1.96
CA ILE A 156 -3.89 13.57 -2.21
C ILE A 156 -4.16 12.40 -1.24
N ASP A 157 -4.53 12.69 0.02
CA ASP A 157 -4.85 11.65 1.00
C ASP A 157 -6.14 10.92 0.62
N TYR A 158 -7.14 11.67 0.12
CA TYR A 158 -8.37 11.10 -0.40
C TYR A 158 -8.13 10.27 -1.66
N CYS A 159 -7.27 10.73 -2.57
CA CYS A 159 -6.87 9.94 -3.74
C CYS A 159 -6.20 8.63 -3.33
N ILE A 160 -5.26 8.66 -2.38
CA ILE A 160 -4.59 7.44 -1.89
C ILE A 160 -5.58 6.49 -1.23
N LEU A 161 -6.49 7.02 -0.39
CA LEU A 161 -7.55 6.21 0.23
C LEU A 161 -8.47 5.59 -0.83
N PHE A 162 -8.87 6.35 -1.84
CA PHE A 162 -9.69 5.84 -2.94
C PHE A 162 -8.98 4.71 -3.69
N VAL A 163 -7.70 4.89 -4.02
CA VAL A 163 -6.89 3.84 -4.68
C VAL A 163 -6.76 2.60 -3.78
N SER A 164 -6.65 2.75 -2.46
CA SER A 164 -6.61 1.58 -1.56
C SER A 164 -7.94 0.84 -1.46
N TRP A 165 -9.07 1.48 -1.78
CA TRP A 165 -10.39 0.84 -1.89
C TRP A 165 -10.62 0.14 -3.24
N LEU A 166 -9.85 0.49 -4.27
CA LEU A 166 -10.06 0.03 -5.65
C LEU A 166 -10.13 -1.51 -5.79
N PRO A 167 -9.30 -2.33 -5.11
CA PRO A 167 -9.43 -3.79 -5.17
C PRO A 167 -10.80 -4.31 -4.71
N PHE A 168 -11.38 -3.70 -3.67
CA PHE A 168 -12.69 -4.08 -3.14
C PHE A 168 -13.82 -3.64 -4.07
N ILE A 169 -13.69 -2.46 -4.68
CA ILE A 169 -14.64 -1.96 -5.68
C ILE A 169 -14.65 -2.89 -6.90
N LEU A 170 -13.47 -3.28 -7.41
CA LEU A 170 -13.36 -4.22 -8.53
C LEU A 170 -13.95 -5.60 -8.19
N LEU A 171 -13.70 -6.10 -6.97
CA LEU A 171 -14.28 -7.36 -6.52
C LEU A 171 -15.81 -7.29 -6.44
N ALA A 172 -16.37 -6.21 -5.91
CA ALA A 172 -17.82 -6.01 -5.84
C ALA A 172 -18.44 -5.94 -7.25
N LEU A 173 -17.82 -5.21 -8.18
CA LEU A 173 -18.25 -5.15 -9.58
C LEU A 173 -18.19 -6.53 -10.24
N GLY A 174 -17.12 -7.29 -10.03
CA GLY A 174 -16.97 -8.65 -10.56
C GLY A 174 -18.05 -9.61 -10.06
N LEU A 175 -18.35 -9.58 -8.75
CA LEU A 175 -19.44 -10.37 -8.16
C LEU A 175 -20.81 -9.96 -8.72
N LEU A 176 -21.04 -8.67 -8.88
CA LEU A 176 -22.28 -8.13 -9.44
C LEU A 176 -22.47 -8.56 -10.91
N THR A 177 -21.41 -8.53 -11.72
CA THR A 177 -21.47 -9.06 -13.10
C THR A 177 -21.75 -10.55 -13.15
N LEU A 178 -21.21 -11.33 -12.20
CA LEU A 178 -21.48 -12.77 -12.09
C LEU A 178 -22.95 -13.02 -11.73
N LEU A 179 -23.49 -12.29 -10.76
CA LEU A 179 -24.90 -12.41 -10.35
C LEU A 179 -25.86 -12.07 -11.49
N PHE A 180 -25.62 -10.97 -12.22
CA PHE A 180 -26.44 -10.61 -13.38
C PHE A 180 -26.31 -11.63 -14.51
N GLY A 181 -25.10 -12.16 -14.75
CA GLY A 181 -24.88 -13.22 -15.74
C GLY A 181 -25.64 -14.51 -15.40
N LEU A 182 -25.61 -14.93 -14.13
CA LEU A 182 -26.38 -16.09 -13.68
C LEU A 182 -27.89 -15.84 -13.80
N PHE A 183 -28.37 -14.68 -13.35
CA PHE A 183 -29.79 -14.33 -13.46
C PHE A 183 -30.24 -14.37 -14.92
N TYR A 184 -29.46 -13.78 -15.83
CA TYR A 184 -29.73 -13.81 -17.26
C TYR A 184 -29.84 -15.24 -17.79
N VAL A 185 -28.87 -16.12 -17.48
CA VAL A 185 -28.85 -17.52 -17.93
C VAL A 185 -30.03 -18.33 -17.37
N PHE A 186 -30.40 -18.14 -16.10
CA PHE A 186 -31.52 -18.87 -15.49
C PHE A 186 -32.90 -18.29 -15.82
N SER A 187 -32.97 -17.05 -16.30
CA SER A 187 -34.20 -16.41 -16.78
C SER A 187 -34.53 -16.72 -18.24
N LEU A 188 -33.61 -17.39 -18.95
CA LEU A 188 -33.70 -17.81 -20.35
C LEU A 188 -34.16 -19.27 -20.43
#